data_AF-A0A966SVI8-F1
#
_entry.id   AF-A0A966SVI8-F1
#
_cell.length_a   1.000
_cell.length_b   1.000
_cell.length_c   1.000
_cell.angle_alpha   90.00
_cell.angle_beta   90.00
_cell.angle_gamma   90.00
#
_symmetry.space_group_name_H-M   'P 1'
#
loop_
_entity.id
_entity.type
_entity.pdbx_description
1 polymer ?
#
loop_
_entity_poly.entity_id
_entity_poly.type
_entity_poly.pdbx_seq_one_letter_code
_entity_poly.pdbx_strand_id
1 'polypeptide(L)'
;MHLDLRLGQAVDEALAWLCVASVDLSPVAFVGAPVWRHPGVYNCAVAIHRGRILGVVPKSYLPNYGEFYEQRQFRAGRFVLPGGMVDIAGQSAPFGTDLLFEGVTPASTGPGVPSVSPVLIGVEVCEDAWVAISPASRQASAGALVIGNMSGSPFSLGKGEARRHVCWKQSAPNKCGYVYTAAGPGESSSDLAFDAHALIYENGKALAESVRFARTPQLLVSDIDLDALRRDRARTGTFGDSAIDVSGQVEPSGQGHAGRVGSFRHVHFAMPVDGVALPLKRAVDPYP
;
A
#
# COMPACT_ATOMS: atom_id res chain seq x y z
N MET A 1 9.81 13.61 25.42
CA MET A 1 8.56 14.40 25.63
C MET A 1 8.53 15.68 24.80
N HIS A 2 9.37 16.71 25.05
CA HIS A 2 9.33 17.95 24.23
C HIS A 2 9.78 17.76 22.77
N LEU A 3 10.77 16.88 22.52
CA LEU A 3 11.22 16.55 21.16
C LEU A 3 10.15 15.78 20.38
N ASP A 4 9.43 14.86 21.03
CA ASP A 4 8.37 14.06 20.38
C ASP A 4 7.19 14.93 19.95
N LEU A 5 6.81 15.92 20.76
CA LEU A 5 5.75 16.87 20.43
C LEU A 5 6.11 17.76 19.25
N ARG A 6 7.35 18.28 19.22
CA ARG A 6 7.82 19.11 18.09
C ARG A 6 7.94 18.30 16.80
N LEU A 7 8.39 17.05 16.90
CA LEU A 7 8.42 16.15 15.74
C LEU A 7 7.00 15.90 15.23
N GLY A 8 6.05 15.61 16.11
CA GLY A 8 4.64 15.42 15.74
C GLY A 8 4.06 16.63 15.03
N GLN A 9 4.30 17.84 15.55
CA GLN A 9 3.86 19.09 14.91
C GLN A 9 4.50 19.29 13.53
N ALA A 10 5.80 19.08 13.40
CA ALA A 10 6.50 19.22 12.11
C ALA A 10 6.00 18.19 11.07
N VAL A 11 5.70 16.96 11.49
CA VAL A 11 5.10 15.94 10.62
C VAL A 11 3.70 16.35 10.19
N ASP A 12 2.88 16.86 11.11
CA ASP A 12 1.53 17.34 10.81
C ASP A 12 1.54 18.50 9.79
N GLU A 13 2.41 19.47 10.00
CA GLU A 13 2.63 20.61 9.09
C GLU A 13 3.13 20.15 7.71
N ALA A 14 4.04 19.19 7.65
CA ALA A 14 4.55 18.64 6.38
C ALA A 14 3.46 17.88 5.61
N LEU A 15 2.60 17.12 6.30
CA LEU A 15 1.45 16.46 5.69
C LEU A 15 0.41 17.47 5.20
N ALA A 16 0.17 18.55 5.94
CA ALA A 16 -0.70 19.65 5.49
C ALA A 16 -0.14 20.33 4.22
N TRP A 17 1.17 20.58 4.19
CA TRP A 17 1.84 21.09 2.99
C TRP A 17 1.70 20.14 1.79
N LEU A 18 1.90 18.83 2.00
CA LEU A 18 1.71 17.81 0.95
C LEU A 18 0.26 17.79 0.43
N CYS A 19 -0.73 17.96 1.31
CA CYS A 19 -2.11 18.09 0.89
C CYS A 19 -2.27 19.27 -0.08
N VAL A 20 -1.82 20.47 0.30
CA VAL A 20 -1.87 21.66 -0.57
C VAL A 20 -1.14 21.43 -1.89
N ALA A 21 0.07 20.87 -1.85
CA ALA A 21 0.86 20.59 -3.05
C ALA A 21 0.22 19.54 -3.97
N SER A 22 -0.64 18.68 -3.44
CA SER A 22 -1.32 17.62 -4.19
C SER A 22 -2.59 18.06 -4.92
N VAL A 23 -3.09 19.29 -4.71
CA VAL A 23 -4.40 19.75 -5.22
C VAL A 23 -4.56 19.54 -6.72
N ASP A 24 -3.53 19.87 -7.50
CA ASP A 24 -3.54 19.77 -8.96
C ASP A 24 -2.85 18.48 -9.48
N LEU A 25 -2.45 17.59 -8.58
CA LEU A 25 -1.80 16.33 -8.95
C LEU A 25 -2.85 15.23 -9.19
N SER A 26 -2.72 14.55 -10.32
CA SER A 26 -3.55 13.39 -10.67
C SER A 26 -3.31 12.12 -9.82
N PRO A 27 -2.09 11.73 -9.41
CA PRO A 27 -1.90 10.49 -8.67
C PRO A 27 -2.53 10.52 -7.27
N VAL A 28 -2.84 9.33 -6.75
CA VAL A 28 -2.93 9.13 -5.30
C VAL A 28 -1.52 8.85 -4.78
N ALA A 29 -1.10 9.59 -3.76
CA ALA A 29 0.20 9.43 -3.11
C ALA A 29 0.04 8.66 -1.80
N PHE A 30 0.95 7.73 -1.53
CA PHE A 30 1.09 7.09 -0.22
C PHE A 30 2.40 7.57 0.38
N VAL A 31 2.33 8.14 1.59
CA VAL A 31 3.48 8.76 2.26
C VAL A 31 3.67 8.13 3.64
N GLY A 32 4.89 7.73 3.96
CA GLY A 32 5.23 7.21 5.29
C GLY A 32 5.26 8.33 6.33
N ALA A 33 4.56 8.15 7.46
CA ALA A 33 4.60 9.09 8.56
C ALA A 33 4.38 8.40 9.93
N PRO A 34 5.06 8.84 11.00
CA PRO A 34 4.62 8.53 12.35
C PRO A 34 3.34 9.32 12.66
N VAL A 35 2.29 8.65 13.15
CA VAL A 35 0.99 9.26 13.46
C VAL A 35 0.66 9.08 14.93
N TRP A 36 0.47 10.20 15.63
CA TRP A 36 0.07 10.23 17.04
C TRP A 36 -1.43 10.04 17.15
N ARG A 37 -1.85 8.96 17.79
CA ARG A 37 -3.25 8.63 18.02
C ARG A 37 -3.37 7.77 19.26
N HIS A 38 -4.25 8.14 20.20
CA HIS A 38 -4.43 7.35 21.42
C HIS A 38 -4.60 5.84 21.10
N PRO A 39 -3.87 4.93 21.78
CA PRO A 39 -3.03 5.14 22.97
C PRO A 39 -1.52 5.36 22.69
N GLY A 40 -1.08 5.71 21.49
CA GLY A 40 0.35 5.87 21.21
C GLY A 40 0.69 6.49 19.86
N VAL A 41 1.80 6.05 19.28
CA VAL A 41 2.24 6.46 17.94
C VAL A 41 2.21 5.24 17.04
N TYR A 42 1.86 5.42 15.77
CA TYR A 42 1.79 4.37 14.78
C TYR A 42 2.71 4.71 13.61
N ASN A 43 3.38 3.69 13.04
CA ASN A 43 4.10 3.81 11.78
C ASN A 43 3.07 3.65 10.66
N CYS A 44 2.80 4.68 9.88
CA CYS A 44 1.65 4.71 8.98
C CYS A 44 2.00 5.02 7.53
N ALA A 45 1.18 4.48 6.64
CA ALA A 45 0.97 4.96 5.30
C ALA A 45 -0.18 5.96 5.26
N VAL A 46 0.07 7.21 4.85
CA VAL A 46 -0.95 8.26 4.68
C VAL A 46 -1.27 8.38 3.19
N ALA A 47 -2.52 8.10 2.82
CA ALA A 47 -3.01 8.25 1.45
C ALA A 47 -3.48 9.69 1.22
N ILE A 48 -2.90 10.38 0.24
CA ILE A 48 -3.16 11.78 -0.10
C ILE A 48 -3.58 11.88 -1.55
N HIS A 49 -4.67 12.59 -1.83
CA HIS A 49 -5.10 12.88 -3.19
C HIS A 49 -5.85 14.21 -3.25
N ARG A 50 -5.45 15.11 -4.15
CA ARG A 50 -6.11 16.39 -4.44
C ARG A 50 -6.52 17.19 -3.20
N GLY A 51 -5.57 17.44 -2.31
CA GLY A 51 -5.82 18.22 -1.09
C GLY A 51 -6.36 17.43 0.09
N ARG A 52 -6.71 16.15 -0.09
CA ARG A 52 -7.38 15.36 0.94
C ARG A 52 -6.53 14.20 1.43
N ILE A 53 -6.55 13.99 2.74
CA ILE A 53 -6.13 12.73 3.34
C ILE A 53 -7.28 11.74 3.17
N LEU A 54 -7.10 10.77 2.30
CA LEU A 54 -8.09 9.73 2.02
C LEU A 54 -8.19 8.75 3.19
N GLY A 55 -7.07 8.40 3.80
CA GLY A 55 -7.01 7.47 4.93
C GLY A 55 -5.58 7.21 5.40
N VAL A 56 -5.46 6.57 6.55
CA VAL A 56 -4.20 6.33 7.24
C VAL A 56 -4.12 4.86 7.65
N VAL A 57 -3.16 4.12 7.09
CA VAL A 57 -3.00 2.68 7.32
C VAL A 57 -1.78 2.43 8.21
N PRO A 58 -1.96 2.02 9.48
CA PRO A 58 -0.85 1.70 10.36
C PRO A 58 -0.23 0.33 10.06
N LYS A 59 1.10 0.23 10.17
CA LYS A 59 1.89 -1.00 10.04
C LYS A 59 1.37 -2.07 10.99
N SER A 60 1.09 -3.26 10.46
CA SER A 60 0.42 -4.32 11.21
C SER A 60 1.38 -5.11 12.11
N TYR A 61 2.58 -5.39 11.61
CA TYR A 61 3.61 -6.18 12.28
C TYR A 61 4.85 -5.34 12.54
N LEU A 62 5.23 -5.19 13.80
CA LEU A 62 6.38 -4.39 14.20
C LEU A 62 7.55 -5.33 14.54
N PRO A 63 8.61 -5.38 13.72
CA PRO A 63 9.77 -6.19 14.03
C PRO A 63 10.48 -5.63 15.27
N ASN A 64 10.90 -6.52 16.15
CA ASN A 64 11.62 -6.19 17.38
C ASN A 64 12.73 -7.23 17.66
N TYR A 65 13.47 -7.54 16.60
CA TYR A 65 14.57 -8.50 16.54
C TYR A 65 15.65 -7.99 15.58
N GLY A 66 16.87 -8.53 15.70
CA GLY A 66 18.00 -8.08 14.90
C GLY A 66 18.27 -6.59 15.13
N GLU A 67 18.33 -5.83 14.04
CA GLU A 67 18.52 -4.39 14.06
C GLU A 67 17.26 -3.56 14.41
N PHE A 68 16.09 -4.21 14.53
CA PHE A 68 14.82 -3.51 14.68
C PHE A 68 14.36 -3.41 16.14
N TYR A 69 13.92 -2.21 16.54
CA TYR A 69 13.38 -1.91 17.88
C TYR A 69 12.00 -1.23 17.81
N GLU A 70 11.23 -1.44 16.74
CA GLU A 70 10.04 -0.61 16.44
C GLU A 70 8.97 -0.63 17.54
N GLN A 71 8.83 -1.73 18.29
CA GLN A 71 7.83 -1.83 19.37
C GLN A 71 8.13 -0.92 20.56
N ARG A 72 9.36 -0.40 20.66
CA ARG A 72 9.72 0.61 21.67
C ARG A 72 9.00 1.92 21.41
N GLN A 73 8.85 2.32 20.14
CA GLN A 73 8.26 3.60 19.75
C GLN A 73 6.80 3.48 19.29
N PHE A 74 6.45 2.40 18.58
CA PHE A 74 5.19 2.28 17.86
C PHE A 74 4.24 1.25 18.46
N ARG A 75 2.94 1.43 18.19
CA ARG A 75 1.87 0.46 18.42
C ARG A 75 1.52 -0.26 17.13
N ALA A 76 1.24 -1.55 17.24
CA ALA A 76 0.89 -2.37 16.08
C ALA A 76 -0.51 -2.03 15.57
N GLY A 77 -0.62 -1.78 14.27
CA GLY A 77 -1.86 -1.41 13.58
C GLY A 77 -2.95 -2.48 13.64
N ARG A 78 -2.57 -3.76 13.72
CA ARG A 78 -3.51 -4.89 13.78
C ARG A 78 -4.40 -4.92 15.04
N PHE A 79 -4.08 -4.12 16.06
CA PHE A 79 -4.91 -3.98 17.27
C PHE A 79 -5.83 -2.77 17.22
N VAL A 80 -5.82 -2.02 16.11
CA VAL A 80 -6.76 -0.93 15.88
C VAL A 80 -8.12 -1.55 15.58
N LEU A 81 -9.14 -1.11 16.31
CA LEU A 81 -10.50 -1.57 16.08
C LEU A 81 -11.02 -1.09 14.71
N PRO A 82 -11.83 -1.90 14.00
CA PRO A 82 -12.45 -1.49 12.75
C PRO A 82 -13.24 -0.18 12.88
N GLY A 83 -13.30 0.59 11.80
CA GLY A 83 -14.00 1.88 11.82
C GLY A 83 -13.24 3.02 12.50
N GLY A 84 -11.94 2.84 12.79
CA GLY A 84 -11.10 3.89 13.36
C GLY A 84 -11.04 5.15 12.51
N MET A 85 -10.89 6.30 13.18
CA MET A 85 -10.67 7.63 12.62
C MET A 85 -9.45 8.29 13.29
N VAL A 86 -8.84 9.26 12.62
CA VAL A 86 -7.75 10.09 13.15
C VAL A 86 -7.87 11.53 12.65
N ASP A 87 -7.56 12.49 13.52
CA ASP A 87 -7.38 13.89 13.15
C ASP A 87 -5.90 14.14 12.86
N ILE A 88 -5.57 14.59 11.65
CA ILE A 88 -4.20 14.80 11.18
C ILE A 88 -4.19 15.83 10.04
N ALA A 89 -3.19 16.71 10.01
CA ALA A 89 -3.03 17.79 9.03
C ALA A 89 -4.29 18.66 8.88
N GLY A 90 -4.99 18.91 9.99
CA GLY A 90 -6.25 19.67 10.00
C GLY A 90 -7.46 18.94 9.38
N GLN A 91 -7.37 17.64 9.11
CA GLN A 91 -8.44 16.83 8.52
C GLN A 91 -8.77 15.61 9.39
N SER A 92 -10.03 15.17 9.36
CA SER A 92 -10.46 13.89 9.95
C SER A 92 -10.50 12.82 8.85
N ALA A 93 -9.75 11.73 9.02
CA ALA A 93 -9.63 10.65 8.03
C ALA A 93 -9.82 9.24 8.62
N PRO A 94 -10.28 8.26 7.83
CA PRO A 94 -10.28 6.86 8.20
C PRO A 94 -8.90 6.37 8.62
N PHE A 95 -8.84 5.62 9.71
CA PHE A 95 -7.61 5.05 10.27
C PHE A 95 -7.81 3.56 10.54
N GLY A 96 -6.94 2.71 9.99
CA GLY A 96 -6.99 1.28 10.24
C GLY A 96 -6.35 0.43 9.14
N THR A 97 -6.19 -0.87 9.44
CA THR A 97 -5.69 -1.87 8.49
C THR A 97 -6.80 -2.46 7.61
N ASP A 98 -8.02 -1.95 7.77
CA ASP A 98 -9.26 -2.35 7.12
C ASP A 98 -9.65 -1.37 5.99
N LEU A 99 -8.68 -0.71 5.35
CA LEU A 99 -8.92 0.29 4.30
C LEU A 99 -8.51 -0.23 2.92
N LEU A 100 -9.37 -0.03 1.92
CA LEU A 100 -9.04 -0.09 0.51
C LEU A 100 -9.38 1.24 -0.15
N PHE A 101 -8.53 1.70 -1.06
CA PHE A 101 -8.72 2.97 -1.76
C PHE A 101 -9.25 2.70 -3.16
N GLU A 102 -10.46 3.16 -3.45
CA GLU A 102 -11.17 2.88 -4.69
C GLU A 102 -11.14 4.09 -5.62
N GLY A 103 -10.32 4.00 -6.67
CA GLY A 103 -10.26 4.99 -7.73
C GLY A 103 -11.41 4.77 -8.70
N VAL A 104 -12.36 5.71 -8.74
CA VAL A 104 -13.55 5.65 -9.60
C VAL A 104 -13.48 6.71 -10.70
N THR A 105 -13.82 6.32 -11.92
CA THR A 105 -13.99 7.28 -13.02
C THR A 105 -15.30 8.05 -12.80
N PRO A 106 -15.29 9.39 -12.67
CA PRO A 106 -16.52 10.15 -12.47
C PRO A 106 -17.48 10.00 -13.65
N ALA A 107 -18.78 9.92 -13.39
CA ALA A 107 -19.81 9.81 -14.45
C ALA A 107 -19.85 11.03 -15.40
N SER A 108 -19.21 12.14 -15.02
CA SER A 108 -19.21 13.41 -15.74
C SER A 108 -18.07 13.55 -16.77
N THR A 109 -17.36 12.48 -17.13
CA THR A 109 -16.24 12.53 -18.09
C THR A 109 -16.61 12.92 -19.52
N GLY A 110 -17.86 13.28 -19.79
CA GLY A 110 -18.33 13.80 -21.07
C GLY A 110 -18.70 12.69 -22.06
N PRO A 111 -19.51 12.99 -23.09
CA PRO A 111 -19.91 12.01 -24.08
C PRO A 111 -18.67 11.48 -24.84
N GLY A 112 -18.51 10.16 -24.85
CA GLY A 112 -17.43 9.47 -25.58
C GLY A 112 -16.23 9.00 -24.74
N VAL A 113 -16.17 9.31 -23.43
CA VAL A 113 -15.14 8.74 -22.55
C VAL A 113 -15.53 7.32 -22.11
N PRO A 114 -14.68 6.30 -22.31
CA PRO A 114 -14.96 4.95 -21.87
C PRO A 114 -15.14 4.89 -20.35
N SER A 115 -16.15 4.14 -19.90
CA SER A 115 -16.24 3.78 -18.48
C SER A 115 -15.10 2.83 -18.13
N VAL A 116 -14.13 3.29 -17.34
CA VAL A 116 -13.04 2.45 -16.84
C VAL A 116 -13.45 1.83 -15.52
N SER A 117 -13.27 0.51 -15.40
CA SER A 117 -13.53 -0.24 -14.17
C SER A 117 -12.74 0.33 -13.00
N PRO A 118 -13.35 0.46 -11.81
CA PRO A 118 -12.68 1.03 -10.65
C PRO A 118 -11.44 0.22 -10.27
N VAL A 119 -10.42 0.91 -9.78
CA VAL A 119 -9.21 0.28 -9.24
C VAL A 119 -9.26 0.29 -7.72
N LEU A 120 -9.16 -0.90 -7.12
CA LEU A 120 -8.99 -1.04 -5.68
C LEU A 120 -7.50 -1.14 -5.36
N ILE A 121 -7.03 -0.23 -4.51
CA ILE A 121 -5.64 -0.13 -4.09
C ILE A 121 -5.54 -0.50 -2.60
N GLY A 122 -4.66 -1.46 -2.31
CA GLY A 122 -4.23 -1.81 -0.98
C GLY A 122 -2.89 -1.16 -0.63
N VAL A 123 -2.58 -1.06 0.66
CA VAL A 123 -1.27 -0.61 1.13
C VAL A 123 -0.88 -1.36 2.40
N GLU A 124 0.40 -1.68 2.52
CA GLU A 124 1.01 -2.25 3.72
C GLU A 124 2.40 -1.62 3.95
N VAL A 125 3.01 -1.88 5.11
CA VAL A 125 4.27 -1.22 5.49
C VAL A 125 5.34 -2.26 5.85
N CYS A 126 6.42 -2.26 5.08
CA CYS A 126 7.66 -2.99 5.36
C CYS A 126 7.45 -4.45 5.79
N GLU A 127 7.60 -4.74 7.09
CA GLU A 127 7.51 -6.06 7.72
C GLU A 127 6.22 -6.81 7.40
N ASP A 128 5.14 -6.09 7.10
CA ASP A 128 3.85 -6.66 6.72
C ASP A 128 3.97 -7.64 5.54
N ALA A 129 4.92 -7.43 4.63
CA ALA A 129 5.15 -8.31 3.47
C ALA A 129 5.88 -9.62 3.82
N TRP A 130 6.54 -9.68 4.97
CA TRP A 130 7.45 -10.76 5.36
C TRP A 130 6.75 -11.85 6.18
N VAL A 131 5.60 -11.54 6.77
CA VAL A 131 4.84 -12.51 7.55
C VAL A 131 4.18 -13.59 6.66
N ALA A 132 3.77 -14.70 7.30
CA ALA A 132 3.17 -15.83 6.62
C ALA A 132 1.85 -15.46 5.90
N ILE A 133 0.95 -14.77 6.60
CA ILE A 133 -0.32 -14.27 6.06
C ILE A 133 -0.27 -12.74 6.08
N SER A 134 0.19 -12.15 4.97
CA SER A 134 0.38 -10.70 4.85
C SER A 134 -0.95 -9.94 4.81
N PRO A 135 -0.96 -8.66 5.24
CA PRO A 135 -2.06 -7.74 4.93
C PRO A 135 -2.35 -7.68 3.42
N ALA A 136 -1.32 -7.66 2.57
CA ALA A 136 -1.48 -7.71 1.11
C ALA A 136 -2.35 -8.88 0.62
N SER A 137 -2.15 -10.10 1.13
CA SER A 137 -2.98 -11.24 0.73
C SER A 137 -4.46 -11.04 1.11
N ARG A 138 -4.73 -10.51 2.30
CA ARG A 138 -6.11 -10.19 2.71
C ARG A 138 -6.73 -9.08 1.85
N GLN A 139 -5.96 -8.05 1.53
CA GLN A 139 -6.39 -6.94 0.66
C GLN A 139 -6.69 -7.44 -0.76
N ALA A 140 -5.84 -8.32 -1.31
CA ALA A 140 -6.05 -8.94 -2.63
C ALA A 140 -7.31 -9.82 -2.66
N SER A 141 -7.52 -10.64 -1.63
CA SER A 141 -8.75 -11.42 -1.44
C SER A 141 -9.99 -10.52 -1.34
N ALA A 142 -9.87 -9.31 -0.79
CA ALA A 142 -10.93 -8.31 -0.74
C ALA A 142 -11.06 -7.47 -2.04
N GLY A 143 -10.31 -7.80 -3.08
CA GLY A 143 -10.46 -7.18 -4.41
C GLY A 143 -9.37 -6.19 -4.82
N ALA A 144 -8.40 -5.88 -3.95
CA ALA A 144 -7.29 -4.98 -4.31
C ALA A 144 -6.50 -5.54 -5.50
N LEU A 145 -6.35 -4.75 -6.57
CA LEU A 145 -5.60 -5.12 -7.78
C LEU A 145 -4.17 -4.58 -7.78
N VAL A 146 -3.93 -3.50 -7.05
CA VAL A 146 -2.61 -2.91 -6.85
C VAL A 146 -2.35 -2.77 -5.36
N ILE A 147 -1.17 -3.14 -4.91
CA ILE A 147 -0.77 -3.06 -3.50
C ILE A 147 0.56 -2.31 -3.40
N GLY A 148 0.59 -1.27 -2.58
CA GLY A 148 1.80 -0.53 -2.24
C GLY A 148 2.47 -1.07 -0.98
N ASN A 149 3.79 -1.16 -0.98
CA ASN A 149 4.60 -1.39 0.21
C ASN A 149 5.66 -0.29 0.35
N MET A 150 5.55 0.47 1.43
CA MET A 150 6.56 1.46 1.81
C MET A 150 7.46 0.87 2.88
N SER A 151 8.76 0.89 2.62
CA SER A 151 9.76 0.23 3.45
C SER A 151 10.86 1.19 3.90
N GLY A 152 11.26 1.11 5.17
CA GLY A 152 12.56 1.63 5.60
C GLY A 152 13.67 0.70 5.14
N SER A 153 13.56 -0.59 5.52
CA SER A 153 14.39 -1.71 5.09
C SER A 153 15.89 -1.37 4.97
N PRO A 154 16.66 -1.39 6.08
CA PRO A 154 18.10 -1.19 6.00
C PRO A 154 18.76 -2.30 5.16
N PHE A 155 19.85 -1.97 4.47
CA PHE A 155 20.66 -2.88 3.69
C PHE A 155 21.33 -3.95 4.57
N SER A 156 21.30 -5.18 4.08
CA SER A 156 22.23 -6.24 4.47
C SER A 156 22.55 -7.10 3.24
N LEU A 157 23.62 -7.88 3.31
CA LEU A 157 23.98 -8.81 2.23
C LEU A 157 22.83 -9.78 1.95
N GLY A 158 22.53 -10.01 0.67
CA GLY A 158 21.41 -10.86 0.23
C GLY A 158 20.02 -10.21 0.29
N LYS A 159 19.83 -9.11 1.03
CA LYS A 159 18.49 -8.51 1.23
C LYS A 159 17.85 -7.97 -0.06
N GLY A 160 18.65 -7.54 -1.03
CA GLY A 160 18.14 -7.13 -2.34
C GLY A 160 17.49 -8.30 -3.11
N GLU A 161 18.04 -9.51 -3.02
CA GLU A 161 17.41 -10.71 -3.58
C GLU A 161 16.16 -11.11 -2.78
N ALA A 162 16.25 -11.08 -1.45
CA ALA A 162 15.12 -11.35 -0.58
C ALA A 162 13.92 -10.42 -0.85
N ARG A 163 14.16 -9.12 -1.11
CA ARG A 163 13.10 -8.17 -1.49
C ARG A 163 12.47 -8.51 -2.84
N ARG A 164 13.26 -8.95 -3.83
CA ARG A 164 12.71 -9.43 -5.11
C ARG A 164 11.81 -10.66 -4.90
N HIS A 165 12.24 -11.61 -4.07
CA HIS A 165 11.42 -12.77 -3.70
C HIS A 165 10.14 -12.37 -2.97
N VAL A 166 10.19 -11.39 -2.06
CA VAL A 166 8.99 -10.87 -1.39
C VAL A 166 8.04 -10.20 -2.38
N CYS A 167 8.53 -9.34 -3.27
CA CYS A 167 7.69 -8.71 -4.29
C CYS A 167 7.07 -9.73 -5.25
N TRP A 168 7.82 -10.77 -5.63
CA TRP A 168 7.31 -11.90 -6.39
C TRP A 168 6.21 -12.65 -5.61
N LYS A 169 6.49 -13.02 -4.36
CA LYS A 169 5.55 -13.72 -3.47
C LYS A 169 4.27 -12.92 -3.26
N GLN A 170 4.34 -11.60 -3.16
CA GLN A 170 3.15 -10.77 -2.95
C GLN A 170 2.39 -10.46 -4.24
N SER A 171 3.01 -10.55 -5.42
CA SER A 171 2.33 -10.27 -6.69
C SER A 171 1.74 -11.50 -7.37
N ALA A 172 2.46 -12.63 -7.39
CA ALA A 172 2.08 -13.83 -8.15
C ALA A 172 0.82 -14.54 -7.60
N PRO A 173 0.81 -15.09 -6.37
CA PRO A 173 -0.36 -15.78 -5.85
C PRO A 173 -1.57 -14.85 -5.66
N ASN A 174 -1.31 -13.58 -5.33
CA ASN A 174 -2.36 -12.57 -5.16
C ASN A 174 -2.89 -12.03 -6.51
N LYS A 175 -2.25 -12.37 -7.64
CA LYS A 175 -2.58 -11.87 -8.99
C LYS A 175 -2.82 -10.36 -8.98
N CYS A 176 -1.82 -9.62 -8.51
CA CYS A 176 -1.88 -8.17 -8.36
C CYS A 176 -0.62 -7.48 -8.88
N GLY A 177 -0.74 -6.17 -9.08
CA GLY A 177 0.39 -5.26 -9.13
C GLY A 177 0.93 -5.03 -7.73
N TYR A 178 2.26 -5.10 -7.56
CA TYR A 178 2.92 -4.86 -6.29
C TYR A 178 4.01 -3.81 -6.46
N VAL A 179 3.85 -2.68 -5.78
CA VAL A 179 4.74 -1.51 -5.88
C VAL A 179 5.49 -1.36 -4.56
N TYR A 180 6.80 -1.53 -4.61
CA TYR A 180 7.68 -1.53 -3.45
C TYR A 180 8.67 -0.38 -3.52
N THR A 181 8.88 0.31 -2.39
CA THR A 181 9.93 1.34 -2.26
C THR A 181 10.64 1.21 -0.92
N ALA A 182 11.98 1.21 -0.93
CA ALA A 182 12.82 1.23 0.27
C ALA A 182 13.53 2.59 0.44
N ALA A 183 13.83 2.94 1.69
CA ALA A 183 14.58 4.14 2.01
C ALA A 183 16.00 4.11 1.44
N GLY A 184 16.59 5.30 1.32
CA GLY A 184 17.85 5.55 0.62
C GLY A 184 18.72 6.60 1.33
N PRO A 185 19.52 7.38 0.57
CA PRO A 185 20.32 8.46 1.12
C PRO A 185 19.47 9.45 1.95
N GLY A 186 19.98 9.81 3.13
CA GLY A 186 19.30 10.73 4.08
C GLY A 186 18.92 10.06 5.40
N GLU A 187 18.76 8.74 5.41
CA GLU A 187 18.59 7.96 6.64
C GLU A 187 19.86 7.97 7.50
N SER A 188 19.67 7.84 8.83
CA SER A 188 20.78 7.81 9.77
C SER A 188 21.69 6.60 9.52
N SER A 189 22.98 6.86 9.33
CA SER A 189 23.99 5.83 9.08
C SER A 189 24.80 5.45 10.32
N SER A 190 24.28 5.70 11.52
CA SER A 190 25.00 5.37 12.77
C SER A 190 25.30 3.88 12.87
N ASP A 191 24.31 3.03 12.59
CA ASP A 191 24.41 1.57 12.72
C ASP A 191 23.95 0.81 11.47
N LEU A 192 23.37 1.52 10.49
CA LEU A 192 22.69 0.93 9.33
C LEU A 192 23.07 1.62 8.03
N ALA A 193 22.84 0.94 6.91
CA ALA A 193 22.96 1.50 5.57
C ALA A 193 21.63 1.32 4.82
N PHE A 194 21.39 2.11 3.77
CA PHE A 194 20.15 2.08 2.99
C PHE A 194 20.49 2.17 1.50
N ASP A 195 19.86 1.30 0.70
CA ASP A 195 20.25 1.07 -0.70
C ASP A 195 19.21 1.53 -1.73
N ALA A 196 18.17 2.27 -1.33
CA ALA A 196 17.21 2.94 -2.23
C ALA A 196 16.54 2.00 -3.25
N HIS A 197 16.25 0.76 -2.82
CA HIS A 197 15.72 -0.27 -3.71
C HIS A 197 14.22 -0.10 -3.91
N ALA A 198 13.78 0.05 -5.17
CA ALA A 198 12.38 0.12 -5.55
C ALA A 198 12.09 -0.88 -6.67
N LEU A 199 10.91 -1.48 -6.62
CA LEU A 199 10.50 -2.58 -7.50
C LEU A 199 9.03 -2.42 -7.87
N ILE A 200 8.70 -2.69 -9.12
CA ILE A 200 7.31 -2.83 -9.59
C ILE A 200 7.16 -4.24 -10.15
N TYR A 201 6.21 -5.00 -9.60
CA TYR A 201 5.86 -6.33 -10.06
C TYR A 201 4.40 -6.38 -10.52
N GLU A 202 4.11 -7.29 -11.43
CA GLU A 202 2.76 -7.63 -11.83
C GLU A 202 2.68 -9.14 -11.99
N ASN A 203 1.85 -9.79 -11.17
CA ASN A 203 1.59 -11.23 -11.25
C ASN A 203 2.88 -12.07 -11.33
N GLY A 204 3.88 -11.76 -10.48
CA GLY A 204 5.18 -12.43 -10.47
C GLY A 204 6.21 -11.93 -11.48
N LYS A 205 5.82 -11.11 -12.46
CA LYS A 205 6.76 -10.51 -13.41
C LYS A 205 7.31 -9.20 -12.87
N ALA A 206 8.64 -9.07 -12.82
CA ALA A 206 9.29 -7.80 -12.55
C ALA A 206 9.10 -6.86 -13.75
N LEU A 207 8.50 -5.69 -13.53
CA LEU A 207 8.23 -4.69 -14.56
C LEU A 207 9.29 -3.60 -14.59
N ALA A 208 9.74 -3.18 -13.40
CA ALA A 208 10.73 -2.14 -13.25
C ALA A 208 11.50 -2.35 -11.94
N GLU A 209 12.75 -1.91 -11.94
CA GLU A 209 13.63 -1.97 -10.78
C GLU A 209 14.56 -0.74 -10.75
N SER A 210 14.75 -0.15 -9.58
CA SER A 210 15.66 0.99 -9.40
C SER A 210 17.13 0.56 -9.36
N VAL A 211 18.03 1.52 -9.58
CA VAL A 211 19.46 1.32 -9.33
C VAL A 211 19.71 1.40 -7.82
N ARG A 212 20.22 0.30 -7.24
CA ARG A 212 20.57 0.24 -5.81
C ARG A 212 21.77 1.14 -5.50
N PHE A 213 21.78 1.72 -4.30
CA PHE A 213 22.79 2.68 -3.82
C PHE A 213 22.92 3.96 -4.66
N ALA A 214 21.91 4.29 -5.47
CA ALA A 214 21.88 5.58 -6.13
C ALA A 214 21.85 6.71 -5.08
N ARG A 215 22.66 7.75 -5.32
CA ARG A 215 22.73 8.91 -4.44
C ARG A 215 21.69 9.99 -4.77
N THR A 216 21.11 9.92 -5.97
CA THR A 216 20.09 10.85 -6.45
C THR A 216 18.71 10.23 -6.33
N PRO A 217 17.65 11.04 -6.12
CA PRO A 217 16.28 10.55 -6.17
C PRO A 217 15.99 9.85 -7.50
N GLN A 218 15.18 8.79 -7.44
CA GLN A 218 14.74 8.02 -8.60
C GLN A 218 13.22 7.98 -8.63
N LEU A 219 12.64 8.17 -9.82
CA LEU A 219 11.22 7.91 -10.07
C LEU A 219 11.12 6.69 -11.00
N LEU A 220 10.46 5.64 -10.51
CA LEU A 220 10.21 4.43 -11.26
C LEU A 220 8.75 4.43 -11.71
N VAL A 221 8.52 4.25 -13.01
CA VAL A 221 7.18 4.29 -13.61
C VAL A 221 7.00 3.05 -14.47
N SER A 222 5.85 2.40 -14.35
CA SER A 222 5.45 1.29 -15.21
C SER A 222 3.93 1.22 -15.29
N ASP A 223 3.42 0.71 -16.41
CA ASP A 223 1.99 0.49 -16.60
C ASP A 223 1.62 -0.93 -16.16
N ILE A 224 0.58 -1.04 -15.33
CA ILE A 224 0.03 -2.31 -14.84
C ILE A 224 -1.27 -2.59 -15.59
N ASP A 225 -1.38 -3.76 -16.19
CA ASP A 225 -2.57 -4.21 -16.93
C ASP A 225 -3.62 -4.76 -15.96
N LEU A 226 -4.48 -3.86 -15.48
CA LEU A 226 -5.55 -4.21 -14.54
C LEU A 226 -6.56 -5.22 -15.12
N ASP A 227 -6.76 -5.23 -16.43
CA ASP A 227 -7.73 -6.13 -17.07
C ASP A 227 -7.16 -7.53 -17.28
N ALA A 228 -5.85 -7.66 -17.52
CA ALA A 228 -5.16 -8.94 -17.42
C ALA A 228 -5.27 -9.53 -16.00
N LEU A 229 -5.00 -8.74 -14.96
CA LEU A 229 -5.13 -9.19 -13.56
C LEU A 229 -6.54 -9.67 -13.23
N ARG A 230 -7.57 -8.93 -13.65
CA ARG A 230 -8.98 -9.33 -13.48
C ARG A 230 -9.29 -10.63 -14.21
N ARG A 231 -8.86 -10.77 -15.47
CA ARG A 231 -9.06 -12.00 -16.27
C ARG A 231 -8.38 -13.21 -15.62
N ASP A 232 -7.17 -13.05 -15.11
CA ASP A 232 -6.43 -14.13 -14.45
C ASP A 232 -7.10 -14.57 -13.15
N ARG A 233 -7.62 -13.62 -12.36
CA ARG A 233 -8.41 -13.94 -11.16
C ARG A 233 -9.70 -14.68 -11.53
N ALA A 234 -10.43 -14.20 -12.55
CA ALA A 234 -11.68 -14.82 -12.99
C ALA A 234 -11.48 -16.25 -13.55
N ARG A 235 -10.36 -16.52 -14.20
CA ARG A 235 -10.01 -17.85 -14.73
C ARG A 235 -9.46 -18.81 -13.68
N THR A 236 -8.98 -18.29 -12.56
CA THR A 236 -8.38 -19.09 -11.48
C THR A 236 -9.40 -19.29 -10.36
N GLY A 237 -10.29 -20.26 -10.50
CA GLY A 237 -11.34 -20.53 -9.50
C GLY A 237 -10.80 -20.68 -8.06
N THR A 238 -9.66 -21.33 -7.90
CA THR A 238 -8.99 -21.53 -6.60
C THR A 238 -8.50 -20.22 -5.95
N PHE A 239 -8.26 -19.16 -6.72
CA PHE A 239 -8.02 -17.83 -6.15
C PHE A 239 -9.31 -17.31 -5.49
N GLY A 240 -10.45 -17.48 -6.17
CA GLY A 240 -11.77 -17.15 -5.62
C GLY A 240 -12.08 -17.93 -4.36
N ASP A 241 -11.90 -19.25 -4.39
CA ASP A 241 -12.12 -20.12 -3.21
C ASP A 241 -11.28 -19.66 -2.01
N SER A 242 -9.97 -19.45 -2.23
CA SER A 242 -9.07 -18.96 -1.18
C SER A 242 -9.45 -17.56 -0.68
N ALA A 243 -9.96 -16.68 -1.54
CA ALA A 243 -10.42 -15.36 -1.15
C ALA A 243 -11.67 -15.43 -0.24
N ILE A 244 -12.59 -16.38 -0.50
CA ILE A 244 -13.76 -16.63 0.35
C ILE A 244 -13.31 -17.17 1.71
N ASP A 245 -12.35 -18.11 1.74
CA ASP A 245 -11.77 -18.64 2.99
C ASP A 245 -11.12 -17.54 3.83
N VAL A 246 -10.29 -16.69 3.19
CA VAL A 246 -9.58 -15.60 3.86
C VAL A 246 -10.55 -14.53 4.35
N SER A 247 -11.62 -14.23 3.61
CA SER A 247 -12.64 -13.25 4.00
C SER A 247 -13.65 -13.78 5.05
N GLY A 248 -13.57 -15.06 5.41
CA GLY A 248 -14.45 -15.68 6.39
C GLY A 248 -15.90 -15.85 5.92
N GLN A 249 -16.13 -15.94 4.59
CA GLN A 249 -17.47 -16.13 4.01
C GLN A 249 -17.94 -17.61 3.99
N VAL A 250 -17.15 -18.54 4.52
CA VAL A 250 -17.53 -19.96 4.65
C VAL A 250 -17.93 -20.29 6.09
N GLU A 251 -19.23 -20.43 6.35
CA GLU A 251 -19.76 -21.16 7.51
C GLU A 251 -20.63 -22.32 6.99
N PRO A 252 -20.13 -23.56 6.92
CA PRO A 252 -20.95 -24.73 6.62
C PRO A 252 -21.51 -25.37 7.90
N SER A 253 -21.12 -24.93 9.10
CA SER A 253 -21.41 -25.69 10.33
C SER A 253 -21.43 -24.87 11.62
N GLY A 254 -22.26 -23.82 11.70
CA GLY A 254 -22.99 -23.34 12.90
C GLY A 254 -22.29 -23.14 14.27
N GLN A 255 -21.02 -23.45 14.47
CA GLN A 255 -20.28 -23.33 15.74
C GLN A 255 -18.77 -23.31 15.46
N GLY A 256 -18.13 -22.14 15.43
CA GLY A 256 -16.66 -22.10 15.44
C GLY A 256 -16.01 -20.74 15.20
N HIS A 257 -15.63 -20.06 16.30
CA HIS A 257 -14.62 -18.99 16.35
C HIS A 257 -14.75 -17.83 15.36
N ALA A 258 -15.52 -16.82 15.77
CA ALA A 258 -15.51 -15.48 15.20
C ALA A 258 -14.11 -14.82 15.23
N GLY A 259 -13.32 -15.04 14.19
CA GLY A 259 -12.15 -14.26 13.82
C GLY A 259 -12.46 -13.42 12.60
N ARG A 260 -13.32 -12.40 12.78
CA ARG A 260 -13.82 -11.50 11.72
C ARG A 260 -12.67 -10.97 10.85
N VAL A 261 -12.65 -11.31 9.57
CA VAL A 261 -12.23 -10.31 8.58
C VAL A 261 -13.39 -9.32 8.51
N GLY A 262 -13.26 -8.21 9.24
CA GLY A 262 -14.17 -7.10 9.06
C GLY A 262 -14.15 -6.70 7.59
N SER A 263 -15.32 -6.41 7.01
CA SER A 263 -15.42 -5.88 5.65
C SER A 263 -14.43 -4.71 5.50
N PHE A 264 -13.54 -4.77 4.51
CA PHE A 264 -12.71 -3.62 4.18
C PHE A 264 -13.61 -2.42 3.91
N ARG A 265 -13.29 -1.28 4.51
CA ARG A 265 -13.91 0.00 4.22
C ARG A 265 -13.33 0.52 2.91
N HIS A 266 -14.20 0.80 1.96
CA HIS A 266 -13.82 1.40 0.68
C HIS A 266 -13.78 2.92 0.83
N VAL A 267 -12.63 3.51 0.50
CA VAL A 267 -12.41 4.95 0.48
C VAL A 267 -12.39 5.38 -0.97
N HIS A 268 -13.49 5.98 -1.42
CA HIS A 268 -13.63 6.41 -2.82
C HIS A 268 -12.87 7.71 -3.10
N PHE A 269 -12.18 7.76 -4.24
CA PHE A 269 -11.60 8.98 -4.77
C PHE A 269 -11.77 9.05 -6.30
N ALA A 270 -11.86 10.27 -6.82
CA ALA A 270 -12.05 10.48 -8.25
C ALA A 270 -10.74 10.27 -9.00
N MET A 271 -10.76 9.39 -10.01
CA MET A 271 -9.66 9.17 -10.93
C MET A 271 -10.13 9.52 -12.35
N PRO A 272 -10.08 10.81 -12.73
CA PRO A 272 -10.50 11.21 -14.07
C PRO A 272 -9.57 10.58 -15.11
N VAL A 273 -10.17 10.03 -16.17
CA VAL A 273 -9.46 9.51 -17.32
C VAL A 273 -9.71 10.47 -18.47
N ASP A 274 -8.67 11.12 -18.94
CA ASP A 274 -8.74 11.92 -20.16
C ASP A 274 -8.91 10.93 -21.31
N GLY A 275 -9.95 11.06 -22.13
CA GLY A 275 -10.40 10.08 -23.14
C GLY A 275 -9.40 9.72 -24.26
N VAL A 276 -8.11 10.00 -24.07
CA VAL A 276 -7.00 9.55 -24.90
C VAL A 276 -6.65 8.12 -24.51
N ALA A 277 -6.77 7.19 -25.46
CA ALA A 277 -6.25 5.84 -25.29
C ALA A 277 -4.72 5.91 -25.10
N LEU A 278 -4.25 5.56 -23.90
CA LEU A 278 -2.82 5.41 -23.61
C LEU A 278 -2.49 3.92 -23.70
N PRO A 279 -1.87 3.45 -24.80
CA PRO A 279 -1.41 2.07 -24.85
C PRO A 279 -0.37 1.84 -23.75
N LEU A 280 -0.31 0.62 -23.21
CA LEU A 280 0.71 0.23 -22.27
C LEU A 280 2.09 0.53 -22.87
N LYS A 281 2.91 1.30 -22.17
CA LYS A 281 4.28 1.68 -22.56
C LYS A 281 5.26 0.54 -22.26
N ARG A 282 4.90 -0.69 -22.62
CA ARG A 282 5.71 -1.90 -22.47
C ARG A 282 5.27 -2.97 -23.46
N ALA A 283 6.15 -3.92 -23.74
CA ALA A 283 5.81 -5.12 -24.50
C ALA A 283 4.92 -6.04 -23.65
N VAL A 284 3.72 -6.35 -24.17
CA VAL A 284 2.85 -7.40 -23.66
C VAL A 284 3.02 -8.60 -24.57
N ASP A 285 3.36 -9.76 -24.00
CA ASP A 285 3.43 -10.99 -24.78
C ASP A 285 1.99 -11.34 -25.21
N PRO A 286 1.71 -11.53 -26.51
CA PRO A 286 0.40 -12.00 -26.95
C PRO A 286 0.04 -13.40 -26.42
N TYR A 287 1.03 -14.18 -25.93
CA TYR A 287 0.86 -15.52 -25.36
C TYR A 287 1.62 -15.66 -24.02
N PRO A 288 1.14 -15.01 -22.95
CA PRO A 288 1.77 -15.04 -21.62
C PRO A 288 1.56 -16.37 -20.87
#